data_AF-A0A937GYD7-F1
#
_entry.id   AF-A0A937GYD7-F1
#
_cell.length_a   1.000
_cell.length_b   1.000
_cell.length_c   1.000
_cell.angle_alpha   90.00
_cell.angle_beta   90.00
_cell.angle_gamma   90.00
#
_symmetry.space_group_name_H-M   'P 1'
#
loop_
_entity.id
_entity.type
_entity.pdbx_description
1 polymer ?
#
loop_
_entity_poly.entity_id
_entity_poly.type
_entity_poly.pdbx_seq_one_letter_code
_entity_poly.pdbx_strand_id
1 'polypeptide(L)'
;MKNLRSILNIEFLVKEDALKNWRMIVFLSVLAVIMISSGHSADKKIFKIASLNTEIKALKSDFIEAKKELLVLKKESSVTRVLAEQGVRPASQQPIKITIANE
;
A
#
# COMPACT_ATOMS: atom_id res chain seq x y z
N MET A 1 16.19 -38.10 38.82
CA MET A 1 14.88 -38.62 38.33
C MET A 1 13.66 -38.20 39.18
N LYS A 2 13.78 -37.98 40.50
CA LYS A 2 12.63 -37.58 41.34
C LYS A 2 12.03 -36.21 40.95
N ASN A 3 12.86 -35.24 40.59
CA ASN A 3 12.44 -33.87 40.28
C ASN A 3 11.63 -33.75 38.97
N LEU A 4 11.91 -34.60 37.99
CA LEU A 4 11.13 -34.63 36.74
C LEU A 4 9.74 -35.24 36.97
N ARG A 5 9.67 -36.26 37.84
CA ARG A 5 8.40 -36.90 38.22
C ARG A 5 7.50 -35.96 39.03
N SER A 6 8.05 -35.09 39.88
CA SER A 6 7.24 -34.11 40.64
C SER A 6 6.65 -33.00 39.76
N ILE A 7 7.34 -32.63 38.67
CA ILE A 7 6.82 -31.67 37.68
C ILE A 7 5.68 -32.30 36.87
N LEU A 8 5.85 -33.56 36.43
CA LEU A 8 4.82 -34.31 35.71
C LEU A 8 3.60 -34.68 36.59
N ASN A 9 3.82 -34.94 37.88
CA ASN A 9 2.77 -35.31 38.83
C ASN A 9 1.99 -34.13 39.41
N ILE A 10 2.11 -32.91 38.83
CA ILE A 10 1.32 -31.73 39.23
C ILE A 10 1.62 -31.27 40.68
N GLU A 11 2.63 -31.84 41.33
CA GLU A 11 2.96 -31.59 42.73
C GLU A 11 3.35 -30.11 42.97
N PHE A 12 3.82 -29.42 41.93
CA PHE A 12 4.07 -27.98 41.89
C PHE A 12 2.80 -27.13 42.12
N LEU A 13 1.63 -27.63 41.75
CA LEU A 13 0.35 -26.92 41.88
C LEU A 13 -0.37 -27.17 43.21
N VAL A 14 0.06 -28.15 44.00
CA VAL A 14 -0.65 -28.61 45.22
C VAL A 14 0.15 -28.36 46.51
N LYS A 15 1.45 -28.08 46.42
CA LYS A 15 2.30 -27.76 47.59
C LYS A 15 1.96 -26.39 48.20
N GLU A 16 2.48 -26.12 49.40
CA GLU A 16 2.22 -24.90 50.19
C GLU A 16 2.42 -23.57 49.40
N ASP A 17 3.26 -23.56 48.37
CA ASP A 17 3.48 -22.42 47.45
C ASP A 17 2.53 -22.36 46.23
N ALA A 18 1.47 -23.19 46.19
CA ALA A 18 0.54 -23.35 45.07
C ALA A 18 -0.03 -22.03 44.54
N LEU A 19 -0.35 -21.08 45.43
CA LEU A 19 -0.91 -19.78 45.04
C LEU A 19 0.05 -18.97 44.15
N LYS A 20 1.36 -19.01 44.44
CA LYS A 20 2.38 -18.31 43.63
C LYS A 20 2.48 -18.92 42.23
N ASN A 21 2.36 -20.24 42.15
CA ASN A 21 2.43 -21.01 40.91
C ASN A 21 1.19 -20.82 40.04
N TRP A 22 0.01 -20.78 40.66
CA TRP A 22 -1.25 -20.46 39.98
C TRP A 22 -1.24 -19.05 39.37
N ARG A 23 -0.74 -18.06 40.12
CA ARG A 23 -0.58 -16.68 39.61
C ARG A 23 0.33 -16.62 38.38
N MET A 24 1.42 -17.40 38.37
CA MET A 24 2.33 -17.50 37.23
C MET A 24 1.67 -18.14 36.01
N ILE A 25 0.86 -19.19 36.20
CA ILE A 25 0.13 -19.84 35.10
C ILE A 25 -0.88 -18.87 34.50
N VAL A 26 -1.69 -18.21 35.32
CA VAL A 26 -2.67 -17.21 34.84
C VAL A 26 -1.95 -16.10 34.07
N PHE A 27 -0.81 -15.63 34.56
CA PHE A 27 0.00 -14.63 33.87
C PHE A 27 0.44 -15.12 32.47
N LEU A 28 0.99 -16.33 32.36
CA LEU A 28 1.41 -16.90 31.08
C LEU A 28 0.22 -17.16 30.14
N SER A 29 -0.92 -17.60 30.67
CA SER A 29 -2.15 -17.80 29.89
C SER A 29 -2.66 -16.48 29.32
N VAL A 30 -2.70 -15.42 30.12
CA VAL A 30 -3.09 -14.08 29.65
C VAL A 30 -2.11 -13.57 28.59
N LEU A 31 -0.81 -13.75 28.81
CA LEU A 31 0.21 -13.36 27.83
C LEU A 31 0.06 -14.12 26.51
N ALA A 32 -0.22 -15.42 26.56
CA ALA A 32 -0.47 -16.23 25.38
C ALA A 32 -1.70 -15.75 24.60
N VAL A 33 -2.80 -15.42 25.28
CA VAL A 33 -4.00 -14.85 24.64
C VAL A 33 -3.70 -13.51 23.97
N ILE A 34 -2.93 -12.64 24.63
CA ILE A 34 -2.51 -11.35 24.06
C ILE A 34 -1.68 -11.57 22.79
N MET A 35 -0.73 -12.50 22.81
CA MET A 35 0.09 -12.81 21.63
C MET A 35 -0.74 -13.33 20.45
N ILE A 36 -1.65 -14.27 20.70
CA ILE A 36 -2.53 -14.82 19.65
C ILE A 36 -3.41 -13.71 19.06
N SER A 37 -4.02 -12.88 19.91
CA SER A 37 -4.88 -11.77 19.48
C SER A 37 -4.11 -10.72 18.66
N SER A 38 -2.90 -10.39 19.10
CA SER A 38 -2.01 -9.46 18.39
C SER A 38 -1.61 -9.99 17.01
N GLY A 39 -1.22 -11.27 16.92
CA GLY A 39 -0.87 -11.92 15.66
C GLY A 39 -2.03 -11.88 14.67
N HIS A 40 -3.23 -12.27 15.10
CA HIS A 40 -4.40 -12.26 14.23
C HIS A 40 -4.80 -10.84 13.77
N SER A 41 -4.57 -9.83 14.61
CA SER A 41 -4.79 -8.43 14.25
C SER A 41 -3.78 -7.91 13.22
N ALA A 42 -2.52 -8.37 13.29
CA ALA A 42 -1.50 -8.09 12.30
C ALA A 42 -1.85 -8.72 10.94
N ASP A 43 -2.27 -9.99 10.95
CA ASP A 43 -2.67 -10.70 9.73
C ASP A 43 -3.81 -9.98 9.00
N LYS A 44 -4.86 -9.57 9.73
CA LYS A 44 -5.98 -8.79 9.16
C LYS A 44 -5.50 -7.51 8.48
N LYS A 45 -4.56 -6.79 9.09
CA LYS A 45 -3.99 -5.57 8.52
C LYS A 45 -3.20 -5.88 7.25
N ILE A 46 -2.42 -6.96 7.24
CA ILE A 46 -1.65 -7.39 6.05
C ILE A 46 -2.58 -7.69 4.87
N PHE A 47 -3.67 -8.46 5.10
CA PHE A 47 -4.67 -8.72 4.05
C PHE A 47 -5.32 -7.43 3.56
N LYS A 48 -5.65 -6.50 4.46
CA LYS A 48 -6.22 -5.20 4.07
C LYS A 48 -5.22 -4.39 3.23
N ILE A 49 -3.95 -4.35 3.61
CA ILE A 49 -2.88 -3.67 2.85
C ILE A 49 -2.75 -4.29 1.46
N ALA A 50 -2.77 -5.61 1.34
CA ALA A 50 -2.72 -6.29 0.05
C ALA A 50 -3.90 -5.89 -0.85
N SER A 51 -5.12 -5.86 -0.31
CA SER A 51 -6.31 -5.44 -1.07
C SER A 51 -6.22 -3.98 -1.55
N LEU A 52 -5.76 -3.07 -0.68
CA LEU A 52 -5.60 -1.65 -1.00
C LEU A 52 -4.49 -1.43 -2.05
N ASN A 53 -3.40 -2.20 -1.99
CA ASN A 53 -2.34 -2.13 -2.99
C ASN A 53 -2.82 -2.56 -4.38
N THR A 54 -3.67 -3.58 -4.45
CA THR A 54 -4.30 -3.99 -5.71
C THR A 54 -5.17 -2.88 -6.28
N GLU A 55 -5.97 -2.22 -5.43
CA GLU A 55 -6.81 -1.08 -5.82
C GLU A 55 -5.97 0.10 -6.33
N ILE A 56 -4.91 0.49 -5.60
CA ILE A 56 -3.96 1.52 -6.03
C ILE A 56 -3.36 1.19 -7.39
N LYS A 57 -2.98 -0.07 -7.61
CA LYS A 57 -2.40 -0.52 -8.88
C LYS A 57 -3.42 -0.40 -10.02
N ALA A 58 -4.68 -0.73 -9.79
CA ALA A 58 -5.75 -0.57 -10.77
C ALA A 58 -5.95 0.92 -11.13
N LEU A 59 -6.15 1.80 -10.13
CA LEU A 59 -6.31 3.24 -10.37
C LEU A 59 -5.11 3.86 -11.10
N LYS A 60 -3.89 3.41 -10.75
CA LYS A 60 -2.68 3.88 -11.42
C LYS A 60 -2.63 3.44 -12.89
N SER A 61 -3.12 2.24 -13.20
CA SER A 61 -3.25 1.77 -14.57
C SER A 61 -4.20 2.65 -15.38
N ASP A 62 -5.38 2.94 -14.81
CA ASP A 62 -6.38 3.79 -15.46
C ASP A 62 -5.86 5.21 -15.70
N PHE A 63 -5.16 5.78 -14.72
CA PHE A 63 -4.51 7.09 -14.86
C PHE A 63 -3.47 7.10 -15.98
N ILE A 64 -2.67 6.04 -16.10
CA ILE A 64 -1.65 5.95 -17.16
C ILE A 64 -2.31 5.89 -18.54
N GLU A 65 -3.39 5.12 -18.70
CA GLU A 65 -4.10 5.04 -19.98
C GLU A 65 -4.74 6.39 -20.34
N ALA A 66 -5.45 7.04 -19.41
CA ALA A 66 -6.04 8.36 -19.64
C ALA A 66 -4.96 9.41 -19.98
N LYS A 67 -3.83 9.40 -19.26
CA LYS A 67 -2.70 10.29 -19.55
C LYS A 67 -2.12 10.05 -20.94
N LYS A 68 -1.99 8.79 -21.36
CA LYS A 68 -1.50 8.42 -22.68
C LYS A 68 -2.43 8.93 -23.78
N GLU A 69 -3.74 8.80 -23.62
CA GLU A 69 -4.73 9.35 -24.54
C GLU A 69 -4.58 10.87 -24.68
N LEU A 70 -4.50 11.59 -23.56
CA LEU A 70 -4.27 13.04 -23.55
C LEU A 70 -2.96 13.43 -24.24
N LEU A 71 -1.89 12.68 -24.05
CA LEU A 71 -0.62 12.94 -24.73
C LEU A 71 -0.74 12.78 -26.25
N VAL A 72 -1.49 11.78 -26.72
CA VAL A 72 -1.76 11.59 -28.15
C VAL A 72 -2.59 12.75 -28.71
N LEU A 73 -3.61 13.21 -27.99
CA LEU A 73 -4.42 14.37 -28.35
C LEU A 73 -3.58 15.66 -28.41
N LYS A 74 -2.64 15.84 -27.48
CA LYS A 74 -1.75 17.02 -27.43
C LYS A 74 -0.69 17.05 -28.54
N LYS A 75 -0.43 15.94 -29.25
CA LYS A 75 0.58 15.92 -30.32
C LYS A 75 0.26 16.95 -31.40
N GLU A 76 1.28 17.67 -31.84
CA GLU A 76 1.17 18.65 -32.93
C GLU A 76 0.59 18.02 -34.20
N SER A 77 0.96 16.78 -34.52
CA SER A 77 0.39 16.05 -35.67
C SER A 77 -1.10 15.79 -35.52
N SER A 78 -1.58 15.46 -34.32
CA SER A 78 -3.01 15.28 -34.03
C SER A 78 -3.78 16.58 -34.19
N VAL A 79 -3.26 17.67 -33.61
CA VAL A 79 -3.85 19.01 -33.70
C VAL A 79 -3.86 19.51 -35.15
N THR A 80 -2.75 19.35 -35.87
CA THR A 80 -2.62 19.73 -37.28
C THR A 80 -3.60 18.95 -38.16
N ARG A 81 -3.80 17.66 -37.91
CA ARG A 81 -4.75 16.83 -38.66
C ARG A 81 -6.20 17.32 -38.49
N VAL A 82 -6.60 17.66 -37.26
CA VAL A 82 -7.95 18.20 -36.98
C VAL A 82 -8.12 19.59 -37.61
N LEU A 83 -7.13 20.46 -37.47
CA LEU A 83 -7.15 21.82 -38.02
C LEU A 83 -7.06 21.87 -39.56
N ALA A 84 -6.49 20.84 -40.19
CA ALA A 84 -6.40 20.74 -41.64
C ALA A 84 -7.77 20.69 -42.32
N GLU A 85 -8.78 20.07 -41.69
CA GLU A 85 -10.18 20.08 -42.17
C GLU A 85 -10.77 21.49 -42.18
N GLN A 86 -10.32 22.35 -41.27
CA GLN A 86 -10.71 23.76 -41.18
C GLN A 86 -9.82 24.68 -42.05
N GLY A 87 -8.91 24.11 -42.85
CA GLY A 87 -8.01 24.85 -43.73
C GLY A 87 -6.79 25.49 -43.03
N VAL A 88 -6.62 25.28 -41.73
CA VAL A 88 -5.50 25.81 -40.95
C VAL A 88 -4.31 24.86 -41.08
N ARG A 89 -3.13 25.38 -41.46
CA ARG A 89 -1.91 24.61 -41.68
C ARG A 89 -0.72 25.19 -40.92
N PRO A 90 0.29 24.37 -40.56
CA PRO A 90 1.52 24.86 -39.97
C PRO A 90 2.24 25.82 -40.92
N ALA A 91 2.90 26.83 -40.36
CA ALA A 91 3.72 27.74 -41.15
C ALA A 91 4.95 27.00 -41.69
N SER A 92 5.13 27.02 -43.02
CA SER A 92 6.31 26.41 -43.66
C SER A 92 7.57 27.28 -43.53
N GLN A 93 7.42 28.55 -43.16
CA GLN A 93 8.51 29.51 -43.01
C GLN A 93 8.52 30.10 -41.61
N GLN A 94 9.72 30.38 -41.13
CA GLN A 94 9.95 30.98 -39.82
C GLN A 94 9.38 32.41 -39.73
N PRO A 95 8.84 32.83 -38.56
CA PRO A 95 8.32 34.18 -38.38
C PRO A 95 9.40 35.24 -38.59
N ILE A 96 9.06 36.31 -39.29
CA ILE A 96 9.96 37.44 -39.52
C ILE A 96 9.86 38.40 -38.32
N LYS A 97 11.00 38.73 -37.72
CA LYS A 97 11.06 39.73 -36.64
C LYS A 97 10.89 41.12 -37.25
N ILE A 98 9.75 41.75 -36.99
CA ILE A 98 9.50 43.14 -37.38
C ILE A 98 10.16 44.03 -36.33
N THR A 99 11.11 44.86 -36.75
CA THR A 99 11.75 45.87 -35.87
C THR A 99 11.26 47.23 -36.32
N ILE A 100 10.55 47.94 -35.42
CA ILE A 100 10.04 49.28 -35.71
C ILE A 100 11.19 50.26 -35.46
N ALA A 101 11.68 50.92 -36.51
CA ALA A 101 12.54 52.07 -36.36
C ALA A 101 11.64 53.26 -36.00
N ASN A 102 11.75 53.76 -34.77
CA ASN A 102 11.21 55.06 -34.41
C ASN A 102 12.17 56.11 -35.01
N GLU A 103 11.66 56.94 -35.93
CA GLU A 103 12.27 58.23 -36.30
C GLU A 103 12.09 59.25 -35.17
#